data_AF-M6ZL29-F1
#
_entry.id   AF-M6ZL29-F1
#
_cell.length_a   1.000
_cell.length_b   1.000
_cell.length_c   1.000
_cell.angle_alpha   90.00
_cell.angle_beta   90.00
_cell.angle_gamma   90.00
#
_symmetry.space_group_name_H-M   'P 1'
#
loop_
_entity.id
_entity.type
_entity.pdbx_description
1 polymer ?
#
loop_
_entity_poly.entity_id
_entity_poly.type
_entity_poly.pdbx_seq_one_letter_code
_entity_poly.pdbx_strand_id
1 'polypeptide(L)' 'MIEPFFEDQEFDSRFTTGFSYWEGAVKVKGTRAGKPVQGIGYLELKGSRNLN' A
#
# COMPACT_ATOMS: atom_id res chain seq x y z
N MET A 1 -9.44 7.44 4.80
CA MET A 1 -9.13 6.15 5.44
C MET A 1 -8.73 5.17 4.36
N ILE A 2 -7.62 4.47 4.56
CA ILE A 2 -7.15 3.39 3.70
C ILE A 2 -7.06 2.16 4.59
N GLU A 3 -7.72 1.07 4.19
CA GLU A 3 -7.77 -0.19 4.95
C GLU A 3 -7.31 -1.32 4.02
N PRO A 4 -6.38 -2.19 4.44
CA PRO A 4 -6.01 -3.35 3.62
C PRO A 4 -7.19 -4.33 3.50
N PHE A 5 -7.26 -5.06 2.39
CA PHE A 5 -8.22 -6.17 2.27
C PHE A 5 -7.87 -7.33 3.21
N PHE A 6 -6.57 -7.60 3.38
CA PHE A 6 -5.97 -8.49 4.37
C PHE A 6 -4.52 -8.05 4.63
N GLU A 7 -3.96 -8.42 5.77
CA GLU A 7 -2.71 -7.85 6.29
C GLU A 7 -1.47 -8.30 5.53
N ASP A 8 -1.39 -9.59 5.21
CA ASP A 8 -0.19 -10.23 4.65
C ASP A 8 -0.14 -10.11 3.12
N GLN A 9 0.32 -8.96 2.65
CA GLN A 9 0.52 -8.66 1.23
C GLN A 9 1.98 -8.23 0.98
N GLU A 10 2.93 -8.82 1.71
CA GLU A 10 4.36 -8.58 1.50
C GLU A 10 4.87 -9.31 0.25
N PHE A 11 5.64 -8.58 -0.57
CA PHE A 11 6.38 -9.10 -1.72
C PHE A 11 7.89 -8.96 -1.48
N ASP A 12 8.51 -10.08 -1.10
CA ASP A 12 9.96 -10.15 -0.93
C ASP A 12 10.69 -10.31 -2.26
N SER A 13 11.25 -9.21 -2.75
CA SER A 13 12.10 -9.19 -3.96
C SER A 13 13.56 -8.83 -3.64
N ARG A 14 14.01 -9.07 -2.39
CA ARG A 14 15.38 -8.76 -1.96
C ARG A 14 16.44 -9.46 -2.80
N PHE A 15 16.13 -10.62 -3.37
CA PHE A 15 17.03 -11.38 -4.24
C PHE A 15 17.14 -10.82 -5.67
N THR A 16 16.21 -9.98 -6.12
CA THR A 16 16.16 -9.48 -7.50
C THR A 16 16.33 -7.96 -7.57
N THR A 17 15.45 -7.21 -6.89
CA THR A 17 15.42 -5.74 -6.91
C THR A 17 16.04 -5.11 -5.65
N GLY A 18 16.36 -5.95 -4.65
CA GLY A 18 17.07 -5.53 -3.44
C GLY A 18 16.19 -4.97 -2.32
N PHE A 19 14.86 -5.02 -2.46
CA PHE A 19 13.91 -4.52 -1.46
C PHE A 19 12.80 -5.52 -1.18
N SER A 20 12.19 -5.39 0.00
CA SER A 20 10.85 -5.92 0.25
C SER A 20 9.84 -4.80 0.06
N TYR A 21 8.68 -5.15 -0.46
CA TYR A 21 7.57 -4.24 -0.70
C TYR A 21 6.34 -4.77 0.03
N TRP A 22 5.45 -3.89 0.48
CA TRP A 22 4.08 -4.28 0.74
C TRP A 22 3.27 -3.84 -0.47
N GLU A 23 2.69 -4.79 -1.19
CA GLU A 23 2.03 -4.60 -2.48
C GLU A 23 0.60 -5.10 -2.34
N GLY A 24 -0.32 -4.25 -1.88
CA GLY A 24 -1.62 -4.75 -1.43
C GLY A 24 -2.85 -3.99 -1.93
N ALA A 25 -3.91 -4.77 -2.17
CA ALA A 25 -5.24 -4.25 -2.41
C ALA A 25 -5.80 -3.58 -1.14
N VAL A 26 -6.42 -2.41 -1.33
CA VAL A 26 -6.97 -1.59 -0.25
C VAL A 26 -8.39 -1.11 -0.53
N LYS A 27 -9.17 -0.94 0.54
CA LYS A 27 -10.43 -0.18 0.54
C LYS A 27 -10.12 1.27 0.91
N VAL A 28 -10.75 2.21 0.22
CA VAL A 28 -10.56 3.65 0.44
C VAL A 28 -11.89 4.28 0.78
N LYS A 29 -11.91 5.11 1.81
CA LYS A 29 -13.05 5.98 2.18
C LYS A 29 -12.55 7.41 2.32
N GLY A 30 -13.29 8.37 1.80
CA GLY A 30 -12.92 9.79 1.86
C GLY A 30 -14.06 10.73 1.48
N THR A 31 -13.70 11.98 1.16
CA THR A 31 -14.65 13.01 0.75
C THR A 31 -14.13 13.71 -0.51
N ARG A 32 -14.99 13.94 -1.50
CA ARG A 32 -14.68 14.68 -2.72
C ARG A 32 -15.80 15.68 -2.99
N ALA A 33 -15.45 16.96 -3.13
CA ALA A 33 -16.41 18.06 -3.32
C ALA A 33 -17.56 18.03 -2.29
N GLY A 34 -17.21 17.83 -1.01
CA GLY A 34 -18.18 17.76 0.09
C GLY A 34 -19.02 16.48 0.17
N LYS A 35 -18.88 15.54 -0.78
CA LYS A 35 -19.63 14.27 -0.80
C LYS A 35 -18.76 13.10 -0.35
N PRO A 36 -19.26 12.16 0.47
CA PRO A 36 -18.53 10.96 0.82
C PRO A 36 -18.29 10.09 -0.42
N VAL A 37 -17.09 9.51 -0.51
CA VAL A 37 -16.71 8.60 -1.59
C VAL A 37 -16.08 7.34 -1.00
N GLN A 38 -16.26 6.23 -1.73
CA GLN A 38 -15.64 4.94 -1.43
C GLN A 38 -15.01 4.39 -2.70
N GLY A 39 -14.00 3.53 -2.53
CA GLY A 39 -13.34 2.89 -3.66
C GLY A 39 -12.48 1.70 -3.23
N ILE A 40 -11.99 1.01 -4.24
CA ILE A 40 -10.95 -0.01 -4.13
C ILE A 40 -9.72 0.48 -4.88
N GLY A 41 -8.53 0.13 -4.39
CA GLY A 41 -7.27 0.53 -4.99
C GLY A 41 -6.15 -0.43 -4.64
N TYR A 42 -4.93 -0.07 -5.04
CA TYR A 42 -3.70 -0.77 -4.71
C TYR A 42 -2.74 0.22 -4.05
N LEU A 43 -2.03 -0.21 -3.02
CA LEU A 43 -1.05 0.60 -2.30
C LEU A 43 0.28 -0.16 -2.31
N GLU A 44 1.31 0.50 -2.83
CA GLU A 44 2.71 0.08 -2.74
C GLU A 44 3.35 0.80 -1.55
N LEU A 45 3.97 0.06 -0.64
CA LEU A 45 4.87 0.59 0.39
C LEU A 45 6.25 -0.01 0.21
N LYS A 46 7.25 0.86 0.12
CA LYS A 46 8.65 0.48 0.03
C LYS A 46 9.42 1.08 1.20
N GLY A 47 10.21 0.26 1.88
CA GLY A 47 11.15 0.77 2.89
C GLY A 47 12.23 1.65 2.28
N SER A 48 12.62 2.72 2.97
CA SER A 48 13.85 3.46 2.66
C SER A 48 15.05 2.78 3.32
N ARG A 49 16.18 2.72 2.60
CA ARG A 49 17.45 2.27 3.16
C ARG A 49 18.24 3.50 3.60
N ASN A 50 18.34 3.73 4.91
CA ASN A 50 19.30 4.71 5.42
C ASN A 50 20.70 4.11 5.31
N LEU A 51 21.53 4.72 4.47
CA LEU A 51 22.95 4.41 4.33
C LEU A 51 23.70 5.46 5.14
N ASN A 52 23.93 5.20 6.42
CA ASN A 52 24.92 5.93 7.20
C ASN A 52 26.31 5.41 6.87
#